data_AF-A0A3C1G1J8-F1
#
_entry.id   AF-A0A3C1G1J8-F1
#
_cell.length_a   1.000
_cell.length_b   1.000
_cell.length_c   1.000
_cell.angle_alpha   90.00
_cell.angle_beta   90.00
_cell.angle_gamma   90.00
#
_symmetry.space_group_name_H-M   'P 1'
#
loop_
_entity.id
_entity.type
_entity.pdbx_description
1 polymer ?
#
loop_
_entity_poly.entity_id
_entity_poly.type
_entity_poly.pdbx_seq_one_letter_code
_entity_poly.pdbx_strand_id
1 'polypeptide(L)'
;MDIRLVIEMEGDAERHYRTLADKATNPGLKSVMLLLAEEEARHYEYYKSLAKGDDTGPDSSRLISAVTEVFLAMRQREDTSGIEISQVALYKKALEAEREHYEFYRRKAAEAEKDADRQMFLMISEEEQRHARVLESVIEFVSRPEEWLENAEWYHLEEY
;
A
#
# COMPACT_ATOMS: atom_id res chain seq x y z
N MET A 1 -14.66 12.96 13.36
CA MET A 1 -13.27 12.74 12.91
C MET A 1 -12.65 14.05 12.40
N ASP A 2 -11.35 14.29 12.59
CA ASP A 2 -10.62 15.36 11.88
C ASP A 2 -10.08 14.85 10.54
N ILE A 3 -10.86 15.05 9.49
CA ILE A 3 -10.54 14.59 8.12
C ILE A 3 -9.28 15.25 7.55
N ARG A 4 -8.84 16.39 8.11
CA ARG A 4 -7.62 17.07 7.65
C ARG A 4 -6.37 16.27 7.98
N LEU A 5 -6.36 15.59 9.13
CA LEU A 5 -5.26 14.72 9.52
C LEU A 5 -5.12 13.56 8.53
N VAL A 6 -6.24 12.94 8.14
CA VAL A 6 -6.24 11.85 7.15
C VAL A 6 -5.66 12.35 5.83
N ILE A 7 -6.17 13.47 5.31
CA ILE A 7 -5.67 14.08 4.06
C ILE A 7 -4.16 14.37 4.11
N GLU A 8 -3.63 14.84 5.24
CA GLU A 8 -2.19 15.09 5.40
C GLU A 8 -1.40 13.77 5.35
N MET A 9 -1.87 12.74 6.06
CA MET A 9 -1.26 11.41 6.07
C MET A 9 -1.23 10.76 4.69
N GLU A 10 -2.34 10.79 3.93
CA GLU A 10 -2.39 10.27 2.55
C GLU A 10 -1.35 10.97 1.65
N GLY A 11 -1.24 12.30 1.78
CA GLY A 11 -0.28 13.07 0.99
C GLY A 11 1.17 12.76 1.36
N ASP A 12 1.46 12.50 2.63
CA ASP A 12 2.78 12.06 3.09
C ASP A 12 3.12 10.65 2.59
N ALA A 13 2.15 9.72 2.64
CA ALA A 13 2.29 8.36 2.13
C ALA A 13 2.55 8.36 0.61
N GLU A 14 1.79 9.14 -0.17
CA GLU A 14 2.01 9.32 -1.62
C GLU A 14 3.47 9.74 -1.91
N ARG A 15 3.94 10.80 -1.24
CA ARG A 15 5.31 11.30 -1.41
C ARG A 15 6.36 10.28 -1.01
N HIS A 16 6.09 9.52 0.06
CA HIS A 16 6.98 8.47 0.52
C HIS A 16 7.13 7.37 -0.54
N TYR A 17 6.02 6.87 -1.06
CA TYR A 17 6.02 5.84 -2.10
C TYR A 17 6.67 6.30 -3.41
N ARG A 18 6.44 7.55 -3.83
CA ARG A 18 7.18 8.14 -4.98
C ARG A 18 8.68 8.17 -4.73
N THR A 19 9.10 8.51 -3.52
CA THR A 19 10.53 8.50 -3.14
C THR A 19 11.11 7.08 -3.17
N LEU A 20 10.35 6.06 -2.77
CA LEU A 20 10.77 4.66 -2.87
C LEU A 20 10.85 4.21 -4.34
N ALA A 21 9.90 4.62 -5.17
CA ALA A 21 9.89 4.34 -6.61
C ALA A 21 11.12 4.93 -7.31
N ASP A 22 11.54 6.14 -6.93
CA ASP A 22 12.74 6.78 -7.49
C ASP A 22 14.05 6.09 -7.09
N LYS A 23 14.05 5.42 -5.94
CA LYS A 23 15.20 4.64 -5.46
C LYS A 23 15.24 3.22 -6.04
N ALA A 24 14.10 2.70 -6.50
CA ALA A 24 14.00 1.36 -7.06
C ALA A 24 14.71 1.26 -8.42
N THR A 25 15.72 0.38 -8.52
CA THR A 25 16.45 0.14 -9.77
C THR A 25 15.73 -0.89 -10.64
N ASN A 26 15.06 -1.86 -10.02
CA ASN A 26 14.23 -2.83 -10.73
C ASN A 26 12.92 -2.17 -11.23
N PRO A 27 12.59 -2.26 -12.54
CA PRO A 27 11.40 -1.64 -13.11
C PRO A 27 10.07 -2.13 -12.51
N GLY A 28 9.99 -3.41 -12.14
CA GLY A 28 8.80 -4.00 -11.54
C GLY A 28 8.57 -3.49 -10.12
N LEU A 29 9.61 -3.49 -9.28
CA LEU A 29 9.54 -2.89 -7.94
C LEU A 29 9.17 -1.41 -7.99
N LYS A 30 9.74 -0.67 -8.95
CA LYS A 30 9.37 0.72 -9.21
C LYS A 30 7.88 0.85 -9.52
N SER A 31 7.35 -0.05 -10.36
CA SER A 31 5.93 -0.06 -10.74
C SER A 31 5.03 -0.33 -9.52
N VAL A 32 5.39 -1.28 -8.64
CA VAL A 32 4.64 -1.55 -7.41
C VAL A 32 4.60 -0.32 -6.50
N MET A 33 5.74 0.37 -6.29
CA MET A 33 5.77 1.58 -5.47
C MET A 33 4.94 2.73 -6.09
N LEU A 34 4.91 2.83 -7.42
CA LEU A 34 4.06 3.81 -8.09
C LEU A 34 2.57 3.48 -7.96
N LEU A 35 2.19 2.20 -8.03
CA LEU A 35 0.81 1.78 -7.80
C LEU A 35 0.33 2.12 -6.38
N LEU A 36 1.18 1.91 -5.36
CA LEU A 36 0.88 2.36 -3.99
C LEU A 36 0.72 3.88 -3.94
N ALA A 37 1.65 4.65 -4.52
CA ALA A 37 1.53 6.11 -4.56
C ALA A 37 0.24 6.59 -5.27
N GLU A 38 -0.18 5.92 -6.35
CA GLU A 38 -1.42 6.22 -7.05
C GLU A 38 -2.66 5.89 -6.22
N GLU A 39 -2.59 4.85 -5.38
CA GLU A 39 -3.65 4.54 -4.40
C GLU A 39 -3.81 5.68 -3.38
N GLU A 40 -2.71 6.12 -2.75
CA GLU A 40 -2.76 7.20 -1.76
C GLU A 40 -3.19 8.53 -2.37
N ALA A 41 -2.82 8.81 -3.62
CA ALA A 41 -3.30 9.99 -4.33
C ALA A 41 -4.83 9.95 -4.55
N ARG A 42 -5.40 8.75 -4.79
CA ARG A 42 -6.85 8.58 -4.90
C ARG A 42 -7.53 8.74 -3.54
N HIS A 43 -6.96 8.16 -2.48
CA HIS A 43 -7.43 8.37 -1.10
C HIS A 43 -7.43 9.85 -0.72
N TYR A 44 -6.34 10.56 -1.01
CA TYR A 44 -6.21 12.00 -0.77
C TYR A 44 -7.33 12.81 -1.41
N GLU A 45 -7.59 12.60 -2.71
CA GLU A 45 -8.66 13.33 -3.40
C GLU A 45 -10.06 12.94 -2.91
N TYR A 46 -10.28 11.67 -2.53
CA TYR A 46 -11.51 11.20 -1.92
C TYR A 46 -11.78 11.87 -0.56
N TYR A 47 -10.81 11.86 0.36
CA TYR A 47 -11.04 12.51 1.67
C TYR A 47 -11.18 14.03 1.54
N LYS A 48 -10.53 14.64 0.55
CA LYS A 48 -10.69 16.06 0.23
C LYS A 48 -12.05 16.39 -0.39
N SER A 49 -12.67 15.49 -1.16
CA SER A 49 -14.05 15.66 -1.64
C SER A 49 -15.05 15.52 -0.49
N LEU A 50 -14.87 14.50 0.35
CA LEU A 50 -15.65 14.32 1.57
C LEU A 50 -15.59 15.53 2.51
N ALA A 51 -14.42 16.13 2.68
CA ALA A 51 -14.23 17.34 3.49
C ALA A 51 -15.02 18.55 2.95
N LYS A 52 -15.37 18.56 1.66
CA LYS A 52 -16.21 19.59 1.01
C LYS A 52 -17.71 19.24 1.03
N GLY A 53 -18.07 18.06 1.52
CA GLY A 53 -19.44 17.56 1.53
C GLY A 53 -19.87 16.83 0.26
N ASP A 54 -18.92 16.51 -0.63
CA ASP A 54 -19.16 15.67 -1.80
C ASP A 54 -18.92 14.20 -1.42
N ASP A 55 -19.91 13.34 -1.61
CA ASP A 55 -19.78 11.89 -1.39
C ASP A 55 -19.87 11.16 -2.72
N THR A 56 -18.72 11.03 -3.39
CA THR A 56 -18.61 10.24 -4.61
C THR A 56 -18.28 8.77 -4.33
N GLY A 57 -18.15 8.37 -3.05
CA GLY A 57 -17.60 7.08 -2.63
C GLY A 57 -16.13 6.91 -3.04
N PRO A 58 -15.37 6.02 -2.37
CA PRO A 58 -14.06 5.62 -2.86
C PRO A 58 -14.27 4.75 -4.11
N ASP A 59 -13.43 4.94 -5.13
CA ASP A 59 -13.37 4.01 -6.26
C ASP A 59 -12.92 2.63 -5.74
N SER A 60 -13.47 1.55 -6.29
CA SER A 60 -13.07 0.21 -5.89
C SER A 60 -11.58 0.02 -6.16
N SER A 61 -10.78 -0.14 -5.10
CA SER A 61 -9.33 -0.36 -5.22
C SER A 61 -9.05 -1.57 -6.10
N ARG A 62 -8.22 -1.36 -7.13
CA ARG A 62 -7.67 -2.44 -7.98
C ARG A 62 -6.20 -2.71 -7.67
N LEU A 63 -5.70 -2.18 -6.55
CA LEU A 63 -4.29 -2.22 -6.18
C LEU A 63 -3.75 -3.64 -6.21
N ILE A 64 -4.42 -4.57 -5.52
CA ILE A 64 -3.97 -5.96 -5.42
C ILE A 64 -3.86 -6.62 -6.79
N SER A 65 -4.88 -6.51 -7.64
CA SER A 65 -4.85 -7.06 -8.99
C SER A 65 -3.74 -6.46 -9.85
N ALA A 66 -3.54 -5.13 -9.79
CA ALA A 66 -2.49 -4.45 -10.54
C ALA A 66 -1.08 -4.86 -10.08
N VAL A 67 -0.88 -5.00 -8.76
CA VAL A 67 0.39 -5.48 -8.19
C VAL A 67 0.66 -6.92 -8.62
N THR A 68 -0.35 -7.80 -8.56
CA THR A 68 -0.25 -9.18 -9.03
C THR A 68 0.16 -9.24 -10.51
N GLU A 69 -0.43 -8.40 -11.37
CA GLU A 69 -0.05 -8.32 -12.79
C GLU A 69 1.41 -7.91 -13.00
N VAL A 70 1.90 -6.91 -12.24
CA VAL A 70 3.31 -6.47 -12.32
C VAL A 70 4.24 -7.62 -12.02
N PHE A 71 4.01 -8.33 -10.92
CA PHE A 71 4.91 -9.38 -10.53
C PHE A 71 4.80 -10.65 -11.41
N LEU A 72 3.60 -10.97 -11.91
CA LEU A 72 3.45 -12.00 -12.96
C LEU A 72 4.29 -11.67 -14.19
N ALA A 73 4.32 -10.40 -14.60
CA ALA A 73 5.14 -9.94 -15.71
C ALA A 73 6.64 -10.02 -15.41
N MET A 74 7.07 -9.71 -14.18
CA MET A 74 8.47 -9.91 -13.75
C MET A 74 8.87 -11.38 -13.82
N ARG A 75 8.00 -12.28 -13.37
CA ARG A 75 8.24 -13.72 -13.41
C ARG A 75 8.37 -14.25 -14.83
N GLN A 76 7.46 -13.87 -15.72
CA GLN A 76 7.51 -14.31 -17.14
C GLN A 76 8.80 -13.89 -17.85
N ARG A 77 9.45 -12.83 -17.36
CA ARG A 77 10.70 -12.30 -17.91
C ARG A 77 11.93 -12.75 -17.13
N GLU A 78 11.75 -13.47 -16.03
CA GLU A 78 12.81 -13.81 -15.06
C GLU A 78 13.61 -12.57 -14.64
N ASP A 79 12.92 -11.42 -14.51
CA ASP A 79 13.57 -10.12 -14.33
C ASP A 79 13.91 -9.85 -12.86
N THR A 80 15.09 -10.32 -12.48
CA THR A 80 15.71 -10.03 -11.17
C THR A 80 16.71 -8.86 -11.24
N SER A 81 16.77 -8.15 -12.37
CA SER A 81 17.77 -7.11 -12.57
C SER A 81 17.54 -5.91 -11.65
N GLY A 82 18.61 -5.35 -11.08
CA GLY A 82 18.51 -4.18 -10.20
C GLY A 82 17.79 -4.43 -8.87
N ILE A 83 17.56 -5.70 -8.48
CA ILE A 83 17.12 -6.02 -7.13
C ILE A 83 18.31 -5.87 -6.18
N GLU A 84 18.18 -4.97 -5.21
CA GLU A 84 19.21 -4.74 -4.21
C GLU A 84 18.68 -5.12 -2.83
N ILE A 85 19.33 -6.09 -2.17
CA ILE A 85 18.94 -6.52 -0.81
C ILE A 85 19.02 -5.38 0.22
N SER A 86 19.83 -4.34 -0.05
CA SER A 86 19.90 -3.11 0.75
C SER A 86 18.55 -2.38 0.80
N GLN A 87 17.69 -2.52 -0.21
CA GLN A 87 16.36 -1.91 -0.28
C GLN A 87 15.35 -2.58 0.65
N VAL A 88 15.59 -3.82 1.10
CA VAL A 88 14.73 -4.49 2.08
C VAL A 88 14.55 -3.65 3.34
N ALA A 89 15.59 -2.96 3.79
CA ALA A 89 15.50 -2.08 4.96
C ALA A 89 14.55 -0.89 4.73
N LEU A 90 14.50 -0.35 3.51
CA LEU A 90 13.58 0.72 3.13
C LEU A 90 12.13 0.23 3.12
N TYR A 91 11.88 -0.93 2.52
CA TYR A 91 10.54 -1.53 2.47
C TYR A 91 10.04 -1.97 3.85
N LYS A 92 10.92 -2.50 4.71
CA LYS A 92 10.57 -2.82 6.10
C LYS A 92 10.15 -1.58 6.89
N LYS A 93 10.80 -0.44 6.66
CA LYS A 93 10.42 0.82 7.30
C LYS A 93 9.04 1.31 6.81
N ALA A 94 8.76 1.17 5.52
CA ALA A 94 7.42 1.48 5.00
C ALA A 94 6.38 0.54 5.62
N LEU A 95 6.67 -0.77 5.71
CA LEU A 95 5.76 -1.76 6.32
C LEU A 95 5.47 -1.46 7.79
N GLU A 96 6.48 -1.02 8.54
CA GLU A 96 6.30 -0.59 9.93
C GLU A 96 5.34 0.61 10.02
N ALA A 97 5.50 1.60 9.14
CA ALA A 97 4.60 2.75 9.09
C ALA A 97 3.15 2.34 8.77
N GLU A 98 2.94 1.48 7.77
CA GLU A 98 1.60 0.96 7.43
C GLU A 98 0.93 0.23 8.61
N ARG A 99 1.70 -0.60 9.33
CA ARG A 99 1.20 -1.29 10.52
C ARG A 99 0.89 -0.34 11.67
N GLU A 100 1.70 0.70 11.85
CA GLU A 100 1.43 1.74 12.84
C GLU A 100 0.15 2.52 12.50
N HIS A 101 -0.08 2.85 11.22
CA HIS A 101 -1.30 3.50 10.75
C HIS A 101 -2.53 2.59 10.92
N TYR A 102 -2.43 1.32 10.54
CA TYR A 102 -3.45 0.31 10.80
C TYR A 102 -3.89 0.32 12.27
N GLU A 103 -2.95 0.13 13.20
CA GLU A 103 -3.24 0.09 14.63
C GLU A 103 -3.76 1.44 15.16
N PHE A 104 -3.27 2.56 14.62
CA PHE A 104 -3.77 3.88 14.95
C PHE A 104 -5.26 4.02 14.61
N TYR A 105 -5.65 3.70 13.37
CA TYR A 105 -7.03 3.83 12.93
C TYR A 105 -7.96 2.79 13.57
N ARG A 106 -7.48 1.57 13.81
CA ARG A 106 -8.23 0.56 14.59
C ARG A 106 -8.55 1.05 16.00
N ARG A 107 -7.59 1.67 16.69
CA ARG A 107 -7.83 2.30 18.01
C ARG A 107 -8.82 3.45 17.90
N LYS A 108 -8.69 4.32 16.89
CA LYS A 108 -9.65 5.41 16.67
C LYS A 108 -11.07 4.93 16.39
N ALA A 109 -11.24 3.83 15.67
CA ALA A 109 -12.54 3.20 15.49
C ALA A 109 -13.14 2.72 16.82
N ALA A 110 -12.33 2.11 17.69
CA ALA A 110 -12.78 1.65 19.00
C ALA A 110 -13.17 2.80 19.96
N GLU A 111 -12.50 3.94 19.84
CA GLU A 111 -12.77 5.16 20.61
C GLU A 111 -13.93 6.00 20.05
N ALA A 112 -14.38 5.74 18.82
CA ALA A 112 -15.38 6.57 18.14
C ALA A 112 -16.78 6.41 18.75
N GLU A 113 -17.38 7.53 19.17
CA GLU A 113 -18.76 7.58 19.68
C GLU A 113 -19.81 7.48 18.56
N LYS A 114 -19.50 8.04 17.38
CA LYS A 114 -20.40 8.07 16.22
C LYS A 114 -20.12 6.88 15.30
N ASP A 115 -21.18 6.18 14.90
CA ASP A 115 -21.08 5.03 14.00
C ASP A 115 -20.45 5.39 12.65
N ALA A 116 -20.75 6.58 12.10
CA ALA A 116 -20.15 7.05 10.86
C ALA A 116 -18.62 7.24 10.96
N ASP A 117 -18.15 7.85 12.06
CA ASP A 117 -16.71 8.01 12.31
C ASP A 117 -16.04 6.64 12.50
N ARG A 118 -16.69 5.72 13.22
CA ARG A 118 -16.20 4.35 13.41
C ARG A 118 -16.03 3.61 12.09
N GLN A 119 -17.04 3.65 11.23
CA GLN A 119 -17.00 2.99 9.92
C GLN A 119 -15.89 3.57 9.03
N MET A 120 -15.72 4.89 9.04
CA MET A 120 -14.63 5.54 8.30
C MET A 120 -13.26 5.07 8.78
N PHE A 121 -13.00 5.06 10.10
CA PHE A 121 -11.72 4.60 10.63
C PHE A 121 -11.46 3.12 10.35
N LEU A 122 -12.48 2.27 10.40
CA LEU A 122 -12.33 0.88 10.01
C LEU A 122 -11.96 0.76 8.54
N MET A 123 -12.66 1.47 7.66
CA MET A 123 -12.36 1.50 6.23
C MET A 123 -10.92 1.92 5.95
N ILE A 124 -10.46 3.02 6.56
CA ILE A 124 -9.05 3.48 6.42
C ILE A 124 -8.10 2.37 6.90
N SER A 125 -8.34 1.77 8.08
CA SER A 125 -7.46 0.71 8.57
C SER A 125 -7.38 -0.48 7.61
N GLU A 126 -8.47 -0.85 6.95
CA GLU A 126 -8.43 -1.95 5.98
C GLU A 126 -7.61 -1.60 4.71
N GLU A 127 -7.52 -0.32 4.32
CA GLU A 127 -6.60 0.14 3.27
C GLU A 127 -5.13 0.00 3.71
N GLU A 128 -4.76 0.50 4.89
CA GLU A 128 -3.39 0.39 5.42
C GLU A 128 -2.96 -1.08 5.55
N GLN A 129 -3.90 -1.96 5.91
CA GLN A 129 -3.63 -3.40 5.97
C GLN A 129 -3.35 -3.99 4.58
N ARG A 130 -4.05 -3.53 3.53
CA ARG A 130 -3.76 -3.93 2.15
C ARG A 130 -2.37 -3.46 1.72
N HIS A 131 -1.99 -2.22 2.04
CA HIS A 131 -0.66 -1.69 1.74
C HIS A 131 0.44 -2.47 2.44
N ALA A 132 0.25 -2.79 3.73
CA ALA A 132 1.15 -3.65 4.48
C ALA A 132 1.35 -5.01 3.80
N ARG A 133 0.29 -5.66 3.33
CA ARG A 133 0.39 -6.95 2.61
C ARG A 133 1.20 -6.83 1.31
N VAL A 134 0.98 -5.77 0.53
CA VAL A 134 1.79 -5.51 -0.69
C VAL A 134 3.27 -5.37 -0.33
N LEU A 135 3.59 -4.63 0.73
CA LEU A 135 4.98 -4.46 1.17
C LEU A 135 5.60 -5.75 1.70
N GLU A 136 4.84 -6.59 2.38
CA GLU A 136 5.29 -7.93 2.80
C GLU A 136 5.68 -8.77 1.58
N SER A 137 4.85 -8.82 0.53
CA SER A 137 5.17 -9.53 -0.72
C SER A 137 6.40 -8.96 -1.41
N VAL A 138 6.57 -7.63 -1.41
CA VAL A 138 7.78 -6.99 -1.95
C VAL A 138 9.03 -7.39 -1.15
N ILE A 139 8.95 -7.37 0.18
CA ILE A 139 10.08 -7.74 1.06
C ILE A 139 10.47 -9.20 0.85
N GLU A 140 9.48 -10.09 0.75
CA GLU A 140 9.69 -11.50 0.48
C GLU A 140 10.42 -11.71 -0.85
N PHE A 141 9.89 -11.10 -1.92
CA PHE A 141 10.48 -11.18 -3.25
C PHE A 141 11.92 -10.67 -3.28
N VAL A 142 12.19 -9.49 -2.72
CA VAL A 142 13.53 -8.89 -2.72
C VAL A 142 14.50 -9.70 -1.85
N SER A 143 14.02 -10.36 -0.80
CA SER A 143 14.86 -11.18 0.07
C SER A 143 15.31 -12.48 -0.60
N ARG A 144 14.51 -13.03 -1.52
CA ARG A 144 14.74 -14.33 -2.15
C ARG A 144 14.26 -14.38 -3.61
N PRO A 145 14.78 -13.53 -4.51
CA PRO A 145 14.21 -13.35 -5.84
C PRO A 145 14.26 -14.63 -6.70
N GLU A 146 15.29 -15.47 -6.56
CA GLU A 146 15.44 -16.73 -7.29
C GLU A 146 14.47 -17.82 -6.77
N GLU A 147 14.42 -18.04 -5.46
CA GLU A 147 13.48 -19.03 -4.85
C GLU A 147 12.02 -18.65 -5.08
N TRP A 148 11.73 -17.36 -5.16
CA TRP A 148 10.38 -16.83 -5.31
C TRP A 148 9.85 -16.97 -6.75
N LEU A 149 10.74 -16.91 -7.76
CA LEU A 149 10.39 -17.23 -9.15
C LEU A 149 10.03 -18.72 -9.33
N GLU A 150 10.66 -19.59 -8.55
CA GLU A 150 10.48 -21.05 -8.60
C GLU A 150 9.28 -21.56 -7.77
N ASN A 151 9.03 -21.00 -6.58
CA ASN A 151 8.07 -21.57 -5.61
C ASN A 151 6.77 -20.80 -5.44
N ALA A 152 6.64 -19.61 -6.03
CA ALA A 152 5.37 -18.94 -6.31
C ALA A 152 4.24 -19.16 -5.26
N GLU A 153 4.51 -18.93 -3.98
CA GLU A 153 3.48 -18.86 -2.92
C GLU A 153 2.68 -17.55 -3.01
N TRP A 154 2.15 -17.29 -4.21
CA TRP A 154 1.32 -16.13 -4.56
C TRP A 154 -0.09 -16.14 -3.95
N TYR A 155 -0.48 -17.26 -3.34
CA TYR A 155 -1.86 -17.49 -2.90
C TYR A 155 -2.30 -16.58 -1.73
N HIS A 156 -1.40 -15.80 -1.14
CA HIS A 156 -1.74 -14.99 0.05
C HIS A 156 -2.20 -13.55 -0.24
N LEU A 157 -2.15 -13.08 -1.49
CA LEU A 157 -2.71 -11.76 -1.83
C LEU A 157 -4.23 -11.80 -2.13
N GLU A 158 -4.75 -12.96 -2.54
CA GLU A 158 -6.18 -13.18 -2.80
C GLU A 158 -6.91 -13.88 -1.63
N GLU A 159 -6.20 -14.61 -0.77
CA GLU A 159 -6.79 -15.23 0.43
C GLU A 159 -6.80 -14.27 1.63
N TYR A 160 -7.77 -13.36 1.69
CA TYR A 160 -8.74 -13.18 2.81
C TYR A 160 -9.60 -11.93 2.65
#